data_AF-A0AAU9C481-F1
#
_entry.id   AF-A0AAU9C481-F1
#
_cell.length_a   1.000
_cell.length_b   1.000
_cell.length_c   1.000
_cell.angle_alpha   90.00
_cell.angle_beta   90.00
_cell.angle_gamma   90.00
#
_symmetry.space_group_name_H-M   'P 1'
#
loop_
_entity.id
_entity.type
_entity.pdbx_description
1 polymer ?
#
loop_
_entity_poly.entity_id
_entity_poly.type
_entity_poly.pdbx_seq_one_letter_code
_entity_poly.pdbx_strand_id
1 'polypeptide(L)'
;MTQFTRAIKTLGIEPIHANSPQAKGRVERANQTLQDRLVKEMRLQGISDIETANAWLPTFIEAYNNRFATPPRIADNAHLDVHHSEEELGYIFSLRAKRVLSKKSHFPVQKQCVSDSQ
;
A
#
# COMPACT_ATOMS: atom_id res chain seq x y z
N MET A 1 10.80 -13.20 9.65
CA MET A 1 10.01 -12.83 8.44
C MET A 1 8.96 -11.83 8.88
N THR A 2 8.88 -10.65 8.26
CA THR A 2 7.80 -9.68 8.54
C THR A 2 6.50 -10.12 7.87
N GLN A 3 5.36 -9.54 8.27
CA GLN A 3 4.07 -9.77 7.61
C GLN A 3 4.13 -9.41 6.12
N PHE A 4 4.78 -8.28 5.81
CA PHE A 4 5.00 -7.81 4.45
C PHE A 4 5.81 -8.80 3.61
N THR A 5 6.99 -9.23 4.08
CA THR A 5 7.82 -10.18 3.33
C THR A 5 7.13 -11.53 3.16
N ARG A 6 6.27 -11.94 4.11
CA ARG A 6 5.44 -13.15 3.92
C ARG A 6 4.45 -12.95 2.78
N ALA A 7 3.66 -11.87 2.80
CA ALA A 7 2.62 -11.63 1.81
C ALA A 7 3.18 -11.57 0.38
N ILE A 8 4.24 -10.79 0.15
CA ILE A 8 4.84 -10.66 -1.19
C ILE A 8 5.46 -11.98 -1.68
N LYS A 9 6.04 -12.79 -0.78
CA LYS A 9 6.54 -14.13 -1.13
C LYS A 9 5.42 -15.08 -1.54
N THR A 10 4.26 -15.01 -0.86
CA THR A 10 3.09 -15.82 -1.25
C THR A 10 2.55 -15.41 -2.62
N LEU A 11 2.65 -14.14 -2.98
CA LEU A 11 2.28 -13.63 -4.30
C LEU A 11 3.33 -13.92 -5.40
N GLY A 12 4.44 -14.59 -5.08
CA GLY A 12 5.53 -14.81 -6.04
C GLY A 12 6.32 -13.55 -6.39
N ILE A 13 6.22 -12.48 -5.60
CA ILE A 13 6.91 -11.22 -5.83
C ILE A 13 8.29 -11.27 -5.16
N GLU A 14 9.34 -11.11 -5.96
CA GLU A 14 10.71 -10.98 -5.47
C GLU A 14 11.01 -9.52 -5.07
N PRO A 15 11.28 -9.23 -3.78
CA PRO A 15 11.64 -7.89 -3.35
C PRO A 15 13.05 -7.53 -3.78
N ILE A 16 13.18 -6.63 -4.76
CA ILE A 16 14.45 -6.04 -5.14
C ILE A 16 14.74 -4.84 -4.23
N HIS A 17 15.74 -4.97 -3.37
CA HIS A 17 16.14 -3.89 -2.47
C HIS A 17 17.05 -2.90 -3.21
N ALA A 18 16.73 -1.61 -3.14
CA ALA A 18 17.57 -0.55 -3.68
C ALA A 18 18.82 -0.38 -2.80
N ASN A 19 19.89 -1.10 -3.14
CA ASN A 19 21.15 -1.07 -2.40
C ASN A 19 22.07 0.10 -2.81
N SER A 20 21.63 0.95 -3.76
CA SER A 20 22.42 2.10 -4.22
C SER A 20 21.76 3.45 -3.85
N PRO A 21 22.57 4.43 -3.39
CA PRO A 21 22.09 5.79 -3.14
C PRO A 21 21.44 6.46 -4.37
N GLN A 22 21.89 6.12 -5.58
CA GLN A 22 21.40 6.74 -6.83
C GLN A 22 19.98 6.26 -7.20
N ALA A 23 19.62 5.02 -6.89
CA ALA A 23 18.26 4.52 -7.06
C ALA A 23 17.34 5.08 -5.96
N LYS A 24 17.83 5.09 -4.72
CA LYS A 24 17.07 5.56 -3.56
C LYS A 24 16.81 7.06 -3.59
N GLY A 25 17.81 7.87 -3.93
CA GLY A 25 17.73 9.34 -3.92
C GLY A 25 16.82 9.96 -4.98
N ARG A 26 16.45 9.22 -6.04
CA ARG A 26 15.40 9.67 -6.98
C ARG A 26 14.01 9.48 -6.38
N VAL A 27 13.74 8.29 -5.84
CA VAL A 27 12.46 7.96 -5.19
C VAL A 27 12.25 8.84 -3.96
N GLU A 28 13.28 9.03 -3.14
CA GLU A 28 13.22 9.88 -1.94
C GLU A 28 12.87 11.32 -2.29
N ARG A 29 13.47 11.92 -3.33
CA ARG A 29 13.15 13.29 -3.77
C ARG A 29 11.71 13.41 -4.29
N ALA A 30 11.24 12.44 -5.08
CA ALA A 30 9.87 12.42 -5.56
C ALA A 30 8.88 12.31 -4.38
N ASN A 31 9.13 11.40 -3.45
CA ASN A 31 8.29 11.21 -2.27
C ASN A 31 8.29 12.42 -1.35
N GLN A 32 9.44 13.07 -1.14
CA GLN A 32 9.54 14.28 -0.35
C GLN A 32 8.73 15.42 -0.97
N THR A 33 8.80 15.57 -2.30
CA THR A 33 8.02 16.59 -3.03
C THR A 33 6.52 16.32 -2.90
N LEU A 34 6.11 15.06 -3.07
CA LEU A 34 4.72 14.65 -2.92
C LEU A 34 4.19 14.94 -1.51
N GLN A 35 4.91 14.49 -0.47
CA GLN A 35 4.48 14.65 0.93
C GLN A 35 4.42 16.11 1.37
N ASP A 36 5.41 16.92 0.99
CA ASP A 36 5.42 18.35 1.33
C ASP A 36 4.25 19.10 0.66
N ARG A 37 3.97 18.80 -0.61
CA ARG A 37 2.89 19.46 -1.36
C ARG A 37 1.51 19.00 -0.91
N LEU A 38 1.32 17.69 -0.71
CA LEU A 38 0.04 17.13 -0.31
C LEU A 38 -0.50 17.83 0.94
N VAL A 39 0.33 17.96 1.98
CA VAL A 39 -0.07 18.61 3.24
C VAL A 39 -0.42 20.10 3.04
N LYS A 40 0.32 20.81 2.19
CA LYS A 40 0.08 22.23 1.91
C LYS A 40 -1.21 22.44 1.10
N GLU A 41 -1.44 21.63 0.09
CA GLU A 41 -2.64 21.69 -0.74
C GLU A 41 -3.88 21.31 0.07
N MET A 42 -3.82 20.28 0.93
CA MET A 42 -4.90 19.96 1.86
C MET A 42 -5.23 21.15 2.78
N ARG A 43 -4.21 21.84 3.29
CA ARG A 43 -4.40 23.04 4.11
C ARG A 43 -5.05 24.18 3.34
N LEU A 44 -4.69 24.39 2.07
CA LEU A 44 -5.31 25.41 1.21
C LEU A 44 -6.78 25.11 0.93
N GLN A 45 -7.13 23.82 0.84
CA GLN A 45 -8.52 23.36 0.65
C GLN A 45 -9.31 23.27 1.97
N GLY A 46 -8.68 23.57 3.12
CA GLY A 46 -9.32 23.48 4.44
C GLY A 46 -9.67 22.05 4.89
N ILE A 47 -9.00 21.03 4.34
CA ILE A 47 -9.29 19.63 4.64
C ILE A 47 -8.67 19.23 5.98
N SER A 48 -9.47 18.64 6.87
CA SER A 48 -9.05 18.23 8.22
C SER A 48 -9.46 16.82 8.64
N ASP A 49 -10.16 16.08 7.79
CA ASP A 49 -10.65 14.71 8.03
C ASP A 49 -10.24 13.75 6.90
N ILE A 50 -10.24 12.45 7.21
CA ILE A 50 -9.71 11.41 6.31
C ILE A 50 -10.67 11.14 5.14
N GLU A 51 -11.97 11.26 5.38
CA GLU A 51 -13.03 11.03 4.40
C GLU A 51 -12.92 12.06 3.27
N THR A 52 -12.88 13.35 3.63
CA THR A 52 -12.72 14.46 2.69
C THR A 52 -11.36 14.41 1.99
N ALA A 53 -10.29 14.05 2.72
CA ALA A 53 -8.97 13.87 2.13
C ALA A 53 -8.98 12.78 1.04
N ASN A 54 -9.59 11.62 1.31
CA ASN A 54 -9.68 10.52 0.35
C ASN A 54 -10.53 10.90 -0.87
N ALA A 55 -11.64 11.64 -0.67
CA ALA A 55 -12.47 12.12 -1.76
C ALA A 55 -11.74 13.14 -2.67
N TRP A 56 -10.87 13.97 -2.08
CA TRP A 56 -10.12 15.00 -2.80
C TRP A 56 -8.83 14.49 -3.46
N LEU A 57 -8.25 13.40 -2.94
CA LEU A 57 -6.96 12.86 -3.37
C LEU A 57 -6.84 12.61 -4.88
N PRO A 58 -7.87 12.09 -5.60
CA PRO A 58 -7.78 11.91 -7.06
C PRO A 58 -7.47 13.21 -7.82
N THR A 59 -8.13 14.31 -7.44
CA THR A 59 -7.91 15.65 -8.02
C THR A 59 -6.48 16.13 -7.79
N PHE A 60 -5.95 15.90 -6.58
CA PHE A 60 -4.56 16.23 -6.27
C PHE A 60 -3.57 15.39 -7.08
N ILE A 61 -3.82 14.08 -7.20
CA ILE A 61 -2.94 13.17 -7.97
C ILE A 61 -2.88 13.60 -9.44
N GLU A 62 -4.02 13.97 -10.04
CA GLU A 62 -4.05 14.49 -11.41
C GLU A 62 -3.22 15.76 -11.56
N ALA A 63 -3.44 16.76 -10.69
CA ALA A 63 -2.70 18.01 -10.71
C ALA A 63 -1.19 17.82 -10.44
N TYR A 64 -0.83 16.89 -9.55
CA TYR A 64 0.55 16.53 -9.25
C TYR A 64 1.22 15.86 -10.45
N ASN A 65 0.56 14.87 -11.05
CA ASN A 65 1.09 14.15 -12.21
C ASN A 65 1.27 15.07 -13.42
N ASN A 66 0.36 16.00 -13.65
CA ASN A 66 0.51 17.00 -14.71
C ASN A 66 1.77 17.88 -14.57
N ARG A 67 2.30 18.03 -13.35
CA ARG A 67 3.49 18.85 -13.07
C ARG A 67 4.78 18.04 -12.94
N PHE A 68 4.70 16.83 -12.39
CA PHE A 68 5.89 16.09 -11.95
C PHE A 68 6.01 14.68 -12.54
N ALA A 69 4.98 14.15 -13.20
CA ALA A 69 5.08 12.84 -13.82
C ALA A 69 6.07 12.88 -14.98
N THR A 70 6.86 11.82 -15.10
CA THR A 70 7.72 11.59 -16.25
C THR A 70 7.14 10.42 -17.04
N PRO A 71 6.96 10.55 -18.36
CA PRO A 71 6.43 9.44 -19.16
C PRO A 71 7.34 8.22 -19.04
N PRO A 72 6.78 7.01 -19.01
CA PRO A 72 7.57 5.80 -18.96
C PRO A 72 8.37 5.63 -20.26
N ARG A 73 9.56 5.02 -20.17
CA ARG A 73 10.39 4.73 -21.34
C ARG A 73 9.74 3.71 -22.28
N ILE A 74 8.94 2.80 -21.73
CA ILE A 74 8.18 1.76 -22.44
C ILE A 74 6.74 1.87 -21.94
N ALA A 75 5.78 2.03 -22.84
CA ALA A 75 4.37 2.24 -22.50
C ALA A 75 3.61 0.93 -22.24
N ASP A 76 4.21 -0.21 -22.53
CA ASP A 76 3.59 -1.52 -22.36
C ASP A 76 3.28 -1.80 -20.89
N ASN A 77 2.10 -2.36 -20.65
CA ASN A 77 1.70 -2.82 -19.34
C ASN A 77 2.49 -4.10 -18.99
N ALA A 78 3.42 -3.99 -18.05
CA ALA A 78 4.21 -5.11 -17.53
C ALA A 78 3.63 -5.71 -16.24
N HIS A 79 2.42 -5.32 -15.83
CA HIS A 79 1.74 -5.89 -14.67
C HIS A 79 1.27 -7.31 -14.99
N LEU A 80 1.38 -8.20 -13.99
CA LEU A 80 0.85 -9.54 -14.07
C LEU A 80 -0.64 -9.52 -13.75
N ASP A 81 -1.40 -10.39 -14.41
CA ASP A 81 -2.80 -10.63 -14.05
C ASP A 81 -2.91 -11.18 -12.63
N VAL A 82 -4.00 -10.84 -11.95
CA VAL A 82 -4.29 -11.36 -10.62
C VAL A 82 -4.88 -12.75 -10.76
N HIS A 83 -4.08 -13.77 -10.40
CA HIS A 83 -4.50 -15.18 -10.46
C HIS A 83 -5.13 -15.70 -9.15
N HIS A 84 -5.17 -14.89 -8.10
CA HIS A 84 -5.70 -15.27 -6.79
C HIS A 84 -7.15 -14.81 -6.64
N SER A 85 -7.98 -15.60 -5.96
CA SER A 85 -9.32 -15.16 -5.61
C SER A 85 -9.30 -14.05 -4.56
N GLU A 86 -10.41 -13.32 -4.42
CA GLU A 86 -10.53 -12.27 -3.40
C GLU A 86 -10.38 -12.83 -1.96
N GLU A 87 -10.88 -14.03 -1.71
CA GLU A 87 -10.71 -14.74 -0.44
C GLU A 87 -9.23 -15.07 -0.17
N GLU A 88 -8.52 -15.57 -1.19
CA GLU A 88 -7.09 -15.86 -1.09
C GLU A 88 -6.28 -14.60 -0.82
N LEU A 89 -6.60 -13.49 -1.50
CA LEU A 89 -5.97 -12.19 -1.27
C LEU A 89 -6.22 -11.70 0.16
N GLY A 90 -7.46 -11.81 0.65
CA GLY A 90 -7.81 -11.51 2.04
C GLY A 90 -6.98 -12.32 3.02
N TYR A 91 -6.80 -13.62 2.77
CA TYR A 91 -5.94 -14.48 3.58
C TYR A 91 -4.46 -14.08 3.48
N ILE A 92 -3.95 -13.75 2.30
CA ILE A 92 -2.55 -13.35 2.05
C ILE A 92 -2.22 -12.06 2.81
N PHE A 93 -3.10 -11.07 2.78
CA PHE A 93 -2.90 -9.75 3.38
C PHE A 93 -3.29 -9.66 4.87
N SER A 94 -3.93 -10.70 5.44
CA SER A 94 -4.25 -10.77 6.87
C SER A 94 -3.01 -10.77 7.79
N LEU A 95 -3.14 -10.24 9.01
CA LEU A 95 -2.09 -10.41 10.02
C LEU A 95 -2.10 -11.85 10.55
N ARG A 96 -0.93 -12.51 10.58
CA ARG A 96 -0.82 -13.88 11.13
C ARG A 96 0.19 -13.94 12.26
N ALA A 97 -0.22 -14.52 13.37
CA ALA A 97 0.65 -14.80 14.51
C ALA A 97 0.66 -16.30 14.81
N LYS A 98 1.85 -16.88 15.02
CA LYS A 98 1.94 -18.24 15.57
C LYS A 98 1.61 -18.18 17.05
N ARG A 99 0.73 -19.07 17.52
CA ARG A 99 0.43 -19.25 18.94
C ARG A 99 0.54 -20.72 19.31
N VAL A 100 1.03 -21.01 20.51
CA VAL A 100 1.06 -22.35 21.08
C VAL A 100 -0.23 -22.59 21.84
N LEU A 101 -0.91 -23.70 21.54
CA LEU A 101 -2.15 -24.05 22.23
C LEU A 101 -1.83 -24.56 23.65
N SER A 102 -2.37 -23.92 24.68
CA SER A 102 -2.34 -24.48 26.04
C SER A 102 -3.40 -25.58 26.16
N LYS A 103 -3.22 -26.54 27.07
CA LYS A 103 -4.19 -27.65 27.31
C LYS A 103 -5.62 -27.18 27.62
N LYS A 104 -5.82 -25.91 27.96
CA LYS A 104 -7.15 -25.29 28.05
C LYS A 104 -7.51 -24.74 26.66
N SER A 105 -8.41 -25.43 25.96
CA SER A 105 -8.80 -25.21 24.55
C SER A 105 -9.54 -23.90 24.23
N HIS A 106 -9.23 -22.79 24.90
CA HIS A 106 -9.87 -21.50 24.66
C HIS A 106 -8.84 -20.48 24.17
N PHE A 107 -9.10 -19.91 22.99
CA PHE A 107 -8.29 -18.83 22.41
C PHE A 107 -9.18 -17.61 22.14
N PRO A 108 -8.81 -16.42 22.65
CA PRO A 108 -9.51 -15.20 22.26
C PRO A 108 -9.14 -14.86 20.82
N VAL A 109 -10.12 -14.96 19.92
CA VAL A 109 -10.00 -14.45 18.56
C VAL A 109 -10.09 -12.93 18.65
N GLN A 110 -8.97 -12.23 18.40
CA GLN A 110 -9.05 -10.81 18.02
C GLN A 110 -9.67 -10.78 16.62
N LYS A 111 -10.98 -10.53 16.55
CA LYS A 111 -11.69 -10.27 15.30
C LYS A 111 -11.02 -9.06 14.64
N GLN A 112 -10.14 -9.29 13.67
CA GLN A 112 -9.85 -8.28 12.67
C GLN A 112 -10.96 -8.41 11.63
N CYS A 113 -11.70 -7.31 11.48
CA CYS A 113 -12.98 -7.21 10.81
C CYS A 113 -13.00 -7.97 9.48
N VAL A 114 -13.84 -9.00 9.40
CA VAL A 114 -14.46 -9.39 8.14
C VAL A 114 -15.67 -8.48 8.03
N SER A 115 -15.59 -7.48 7.15
CA SER A 115 -16.78 -6.73 6.74
C SER A 115 -17.53 -7.62 5.75
N ASP A 116 -18.42 -8.45 6.26
CA ASP A 116 -19.47 -9.05 5.43
C ASP A 116 -20.36 -7.89 4.95
N SER A 117 -20.28 -7.59 3.67
CA SER A 117 -21.30 -6.81 2.96
C SER A 117 -22.25 -7.81 2.33
N GLN A 118 -23.54 -7.54 2.50
CA GLN A 118 -24.71 -8.40 2.25
C GLN A 118 -24.72 -9.16 0.93
#